data_AF-A0A855F5J9-F1
#
_entry.id   AF-A0A855F5J9-F1
#
_cell.length_a   1.000
_cell.length_b   1.000
_cell.length_c   1.000
_cell.angle_alpha   90.00
_cell.angle_beta   90.00
_cell.angle_gamma   90.00
#
_symmetry.space_group_name_H-M   'P 1'
#
loop_
_entity.id
_entity.type
_entity.pdbx_description
1 polymer ?
#
loop_
_entity_poly.entity_id
_entity_poly.type
_entity_poly.pdbx_seq_one_letter_code
_entity_poly.pdbx_strand_id
1 'polypeptide(L)'
;MANKNKLIFAAFAVISFSVSAGFKPEGNEKEALVEAVKDGYQVQRNLAYNYQIGRGNPGDKDFIPKDETKSCAWRKILLIVNPSKTDASDTENERFSCRNLDFEQDELVWKIVYKYLPLIDEAKAKGEYMVVKDEPPVSKDDLQIIDVAP
;
A
#
# COMPACT_ATOMS: atom_id res chain seq x y z
N MET A 1 6.56 20.64 66.81
CA MET A 1 7.24 21.24 65.64
C MET A 1 7.37 20.14 64.59
N ALA A 2 6.53 20.18 63.55
CA ALA A 2 6.89 20.44 62.14
C ALA A 2 7.81 19.35 61.55
N ASN A 3 7.51 18.69 60.42
CA ASN A 3 7.15 19.31 59.16
C ASN A 3 6.37 18.36 58.24
N LYS A 4 5.37 18.91 57.52
CA LYS A 4 4.50 18.21 56.57
C LYS A 4 5.11 18.29 55.17
N ASN A 5 5.67 17.19 54.64
CA ASN A 5 6.01 17.12 53.22
C ASN A 5 4.78 16.69 52.40
N LYS A 6 4.04 17.69 51.92
CA LYS A 6 3.06 17.53 50.85
C LYS A 6 3.81 17.36 49.54
N LEU A 7 3.96 16.12 49.07
CA LEU A 7 4.35 15.85 47.68
C LEU A 7 3.11 15.97 46.79
N ILE A 8 3.07 17.07 46.05
CA ILE A 8 2.11 17.35 44.98
C ILE A 8 2.51 16.45 43.81
N PHE A 9 1.73 15.40 43.54
CA PHE A 9 1.85 14.63 42.31
C PHE A 9 1.23 15.45 41.18
N ALA A 10 2.10 15.92 40.27
CA ALA A 10 1.73 16.64 39.07
C ALA A 10 0.79 15.78 38.19
N ALA A 11 -0.31 16.38 37.75
CA ALA A 11 -1.24 15.80 36.81
C ALA A 11 -0.52 15.50 35.49
N PHE A 12 -0.49 14.22 35.10
CA PHE A 12 -0.15 13.82 33.74
C PHE A 12 -1.22 14.40 32.81
N ALA A 13 -0.85 15.41 32.02
CA ALA A 13 -1.65 15.89 30.91
C ALA A 13 -1.85 14.73 29.93
N VAL A 14 -3.09 14.23 29.85
CA VAL A 14 -3.51 13.31 28.80
C VAL A 14 -3.45 14.10 27.49
N ILE A 15 -2.40 13.89 26.71
CA ILE A 15 -2.31 14.37 25.34
C ILE A 15 -3.35 13.57 24.55
N SER A 16 -4.52 14.19 24.35
CA SER A 16 -5.52 13.70 23.42
C SER A 16 -4.95 13.76 22.01
N PHE A 17 -4.52 12.62 21.47
CA PHE A 17 -4.27 12.47 20.05
C PHE A 17 -5.61 12.60 19.32
N SER A 18 -5.84 13.76 18.72
CA SER A 18 -7.00 14.03 17.88
C SER A 18 -7.00 13.05 16.69
N VAL A 19 -8.07 12.25 16.63
CA VAL A 19 -8.61 11.50 15.50
C VAL A 19 -7.71 11.41 14.27
N SER A 20 -7.06 10.25 14.10
CA SER A 20 -6.63 9.78 12.79
C SER A 20 -7.88 9.67 11.92
N ALA A 21 -8.01 10.51 10.90
CA ALA A 21 -8.92 10.24 9.79
C ALA A 21 -8.48 8.88 9.20
N GLY A 22 -9.16 7.83 9.64
CA GLY A 22 -8.75 6.46 9.40
C GLY A 22 -8.82 6.15 7.92
N PHE A 23 -7.70 5.73 7.35
CA PHE A 23 -7.65 5.07 6.05
C PHE A 23 -8.77 4.02 5.97
N LYS A 24 -9.77 4.27 5.13
CA LYS A 24 -10.84 3.32 4.82
C LYS A 24 -10.79 3.05 3.31
N PRO A 25 -10.50 1.79 2.90
CA PRO A 25 -10.54 1.42 1.50
C PRO A 25 -11.94 1.67 0.91
N GLU A 26 -12.02 2.20 -0.30
CA GLU A 26 -13.28 2.41 -1.03
C GLU A 26 -13.44 1.41 -2.18
N GLY A 27 -14.68 0.97 -2.46
CA GLY A 27 -14.93 -0.01 -3.53
C GLY A 27 -14.12 -1.31 -3.37
N ASN A 28 -13.60 -1.83 -4.49
CA ASN A 28 -12.78 -3.04 -4.51
C ASN A 28 -11.27 -2.77 -4.28
N GLU A 29 -10.93 -1.60 -3.72
CA GLU A 29 -9.58 -1.30 -3.23
C GLU A 29 -9.13 -2.36 -2.20
N LYS A 30 -10.07 -2.90 -1.41
CA LYS A 30 -9.79 -3.93 -0.41
C LYS A 30 -9.17 -5.19 -1.03
N GLU A 31 -9.75 -5.72 -2.12
CA GLU A 31 -9.21 -6.88 -2.82
C GLU A 31 -7.82 -6.58 -3.37
N ALA A 32 -7.63 -5.42 -4.01
CA ALA A 32 -6.34 -5.01 -4.55
C ALA A 32 -5.25 -4.89 -3.46
N LEU A 33 -5.62 -4.44 -2.26
CA LEU A 33 -4.71 -4.39 -1.10
C LEU A 33 -4.33 -5.79 -0.62
N VAL A 34 -5.29 -6.73 -0.57
CA VAL A 34 -5.01 -8.13 -0.21
C VAL A 34 -4.08 -8.78 -1.22
N GLU A 35 -4.35 -8.58 -2.52
CA GLU A 35 -3.48 -9.06 -3.59
C GLU A 35 -2.09 -8.42 -3.50
N ALA A 36 -1.98 -7.12 -3.26
CA ALA A 36 -0.67 -6.47 -3.13
C ALA A 36 0.14 -6.96 -1.90
N VAL A 37 -0.53 -7.36 -0.83
CA VAL A 37 0.12 -8.00 0.34
C VAL A 37 0.63 -9.40 0.00
N LYS A 38 -0.09 -10.16 -0.82
CA LYS A 38 0.22 -11.58 -1.11
C LYS A 38 1.05 -11.78 -2.37
N ASP A 39 0.65 -11.19 -3.48
CA ASP A 39 1.20 -11.44 -4.82
C ASP A 39 2.41 -10.55 -5.15
N GLY A 40 2.73 -9.58 -4.30
CA GLY A 40 4.03 -8.92 -4.23
C GLY A 40 4.38 -8.02 -5.42
N TYR A 41 5.62 -8.12 -5.90
CA TYR A 41 6.30 -7.11 -6.75
C TYR A 41 5.43 -6.48 -7.84
N GLN A 42 4.90 -7.25 -8.80
CA GLN A 42 4.15 -6.68 -9.92
C GLN A 42 2.81 -6.09 -9.47
N VAL A 43 2.13 -6.73 -8.52
CA VAL A 43 0.82 -6.27 -8.02
C VAL A 43 0.97 -4.99 -7.22
N GLN A 44 2.01 -4.86 -6.39
CA GLN A 44 2.34 -3.63 -5.68
C GLN A 44 2.68 -2.49 -6.64
N ARG A 45 3.44 -2.76 -7.70
CA ARG A 45 3.75 -1.78 -8.76
C ARG A 45 2.49 -1.29 -9.46
N ASN A 46 1.58 -2.21 -9.80
CA ASN A 46 0.30 -1.90 -10.44
C ASN A 46 -0.63 -1.11 -9.51
N LEU A 47 -0.70 -1.49 -8.24
CA LEU A 47 -1.51 -0.79 -7.24
C LEU A 47 -1.02 0.65 -7.04
N ALA A 48 0.28 0.85 -6.89
CA ALA A 48 0.87 2.18 -6.78
C ALA A 48 0.57 3.05 -8.01
N TYR A 49 0.63 2.46 -9.22
CA TYR A 49 0.27 3.15 -10.45
C TYR A 49 -1.21 3.49 -10.52
N ASN A 50 -2.10 2.58 -10.14
CA ASN A 50 -3.54 2.85 -10.11
C ASN A 50 -3.90 3.98 -9.14
N TYR A 51 -3.23 4.08 -7.99
CA TYR A 51 -3.38 5.26 -7.12
C TYR A 51 -2.82 6.54 -7.75
N GLN A 52 -1.78 6.47 -8.59
CA GLN A 52 -1.20 7.64 -9.23
C GLN A 52 -2.15 8.28 -10.26
N ILE A 53 -2.89 7.45 -11.01
CA ILE A 53 -3.71 7.89 -12.15
C ILE A 53 -5.22 7.74 -11.93
N GLY A 54 -5.64 6.96 -10.94
CA GLY A 54 -7.00 6.45 -10.79
C GLY A 54 -7.27 5.25 -11.73
N ARG A 55 -8.25 4.41 -11.37
CA ARG A 55 -8.75 3.31 -12.20
C ARG A 55 -10.27 3.22 -12.06
N GLY A 56 -10.96 3.06 -13.19
CA GLY A 56 -12.42 2.95 -13.23
C GLY A 56 -13.15 4.21 -12.76
N ASN A 57 -14.46 4.12 -12.66
CA ASN A 57 -15.36 5.16 -12.15
C ASN A 57 -15.94 4.76 -10.78
N PRO A 58 -16.38 5.72 -9.96
CA PRO A 58 -17.08 5.42 -8.72
C PRO A 58 -18.27 4.46 -8.95
N GLY A 59 -18.21 3.29 -8.32
CA GLY A 59 -19.21 2.22 -8.49
C GLY A 59 -18.74 1.05 -9.35
N ASP A 60 -17.65 1.19 -10.10
CA ASP A 60 -17.06 0.09 -10.86
C ASP A 60 -16.43 -0.96 -9.93
N LYS A 61 -16.48 -2.23 -10.35
CA LYS A 61 -15.90 -3.37 -9.59
C LYS A 61 -14.38 -3.30 -9.45
N ASP A 62 -13.71 -2.41 -10.15
CA ASP A 62 -12.26 -2.27 -10.10
C ASP A 62 -11.85 -0.81 -9.86
N PHE A 63 -12.78 -0.03 -9.30
CA PHE A 63 -12.56 1.35 -8.94
C PHE A 63 -11.43 1.47 -7.91
N ILE A 64 -10.43 2.28 -8.26
CA ILE A 64 -9.37 2.73 -7.36
C ILE A 64 -9.28 4.25 -7.53
N PRO A 65 -9.63 5.04 -6.49
CA PRO A 65 -9.54 6.48 -6.58
C PRO A 65 -8.08 6.92 -6.73
N LYS A 66 -7.86 8.01 -7.47
CA LYS A 66 -6.54 8.67 -7.50
C LYS A 66 -6.19 9.15 -6.09
N ASP A 67 -5.02 8.78 -5.59
CA ASP A 67 -4.51 9.13 -4.26
C ASP A 67 -2.97 9.13 -4.26
N GLU A 68 -2.36 10.32 -4.26
CA GLU A 68 -0.91 10.47 -4.35
C GLU A 68 -0.18 9.95 -3.09
N THR A 69 -0.81 10.07 -1.92
CA THR A 69 -0.32 9.53 -0.64
C THR A 69 -0.23 8.00 -0.70
N LYS A 70 -1.31 7.33 -1.12
CA LYS A 70 -1.30 5.86 -1.27
C LYS A 70 -0.35 5.41 -2.37
N SER A 71 -0.24 6.16 -3.46
CA SER A 71 0.72 5.87 -4.53
C SER A 71 2.16 5.86 -4.00
N CYS A 72 2.58 6.94 -3.33
CA CYS A 72 3.89 7.05 -2.71
C CYS A 72 4.14 5.93 -1.68
N ALA A 73 3.17 5.65 -0.80
CA ALA A 73 3.30 4.59 0.19
C ALA A 73 3.55 3.21 -0.43
N TRP A 74 2.80 2.83 -1.46
CA TRP A 74 2.99 1.55 -2.13
C TRP A 74 4.29 1.47 -2.94
N ARG A 75 4.81 2.60 -3.46
CA ARG A 75 6.16 2.64 -4.03
C ARG A 75 7.23 2.38 -2.98
N LYS A 76 7.12 2.98 -1.78
CA LYS A 76 8.06 2.72 -0.68
C LYS A 76 7.99 1.25 -0.21
N ILE A 77 6.78 0.72 -0.03
CA ILE A 77 6.58 -0.70 0.33
C ILE A 77 7.25 -1.62 -0.71
N LEU A 78 7.01 -1.39 -2.01
CA LEU A 78 7.60 -2.16 -3.11
C LEU A 78 9.13 -2.24 -2.99
N LEU A 79 9.79 -1.10 -2.79
CA LEU A 79 11.24 -1.00 -2.64
C LEU A 79 11.77 -1.73 -1.40
N ILE A 80 11.06 -1.63 -0.28
CA ILE A 80 11.46 -2.27 0.99
C ILE A 80 11.32 -3.80 0.91
N VAL A 81 10.21 -4.29 0.37
CA VAL A 81 9.85 -5.72 0.48
C VAL A 81 10.37 -6.57 -0.67
N ASN A 82 10.82 -5.98 -1.79
CA ASN A 82 11.33 -6.68 -2.97
C ASN A 82 12.70 -6.18 -3.47
N PRO A 83 13.71 -6.00 -2.60
CA PRO A 83 14.98 -5.36 -2.97
C PRO A 83 15.76 -6.10 -4.07
N SER A 84 15.52 -7.41 -4.28
CA SER A 84 16.16 -8.21 -5.32
C SER A 84 15.49 -8.14 -6.69
N LYS A 85 14.28 -7.58 -6.78
CA LYS A 85 13.51 -7.46 -8.04
C LYS A 85 13.43 -6.02 -8.55
N THR A 86 13.66 -5.04 -7.69
CA THR A 86 13.52 -3.62 -8.01
C THR A 86 14.68 -3.10 -8.84
N ASP A 87 14.40 -2.15 -9.73
CA ASP A 87 15.40 -1.50 -10.57
C ASP A 87 15.39 0.04 -10.42
N ALA A 88 16.19 0.73 -11.23
CA ALA A 88 16.27 2.19 -11.22
C ALA A 88 14.90 2.86 -11.49
N SER A 89 14.07 2.27 -12.36
CA SER A 89 12.74 2.79 -12.67
C SER A 89 11.81 2.75 -11.46
N ASP A 90 11.95 1.76 -10.56
CA ASP A 90 11.16 1.69 -9.33
C ASP A 90 11.52 2.83 -8.37
N THR A 91 12.81 3.16 -8.27
CA THR A 91 13.28 4.30 -7.44
C THR A 91 12.86 5.64 -8.04
N GLU A 92 12.94 5.80 -9.36
CA GLU A 92 12.45 7.01 -10.05
C GLU A 92 10.94 7.20 -9.87
N ASN A 93 10.16 6.12 -9.98
CA ASN A 93 8.73 6.15 -9.76
C ASN A 93 8.36 6.48 -8.31
N GLU A 94 9.11 5.99 -7.33
CA GLU A 94 8.93 6.39 -5.93
C GLU A 94 9.12 7.90 -5.77
N ARG A 95 10.23 8.44 -6.27
CA ARG A 95 10.50 9.88 -6.21
C ARG A 95 9.42 10.67 -6.93
N PHE A 96 8.99 10.21 -8.10
CA PHE A 96 7.91 10.83 -8.86
C PHE A 96 6.62 10.85 -8.05
N SER A 97 6.18 9.73 -7.49
CA SER A 97 4.94 9.63 -6.74
C SER A 97 4.95 10.43 -5.43
N CYS A 98 6.12 10.62 -4.82
CA CYS A 98 6.25 11.34 -3.54
C CYS A 98 6.56 12.85 -3.69
N ARG A 99 6.81 13.36 -4.91
CA ARG A 99 7.43 14.69 -5.10
C ARG A 99 6.60 15.90 -4.66
N ASN A 100 5.27 15.76 -4.55
CA ASN A 100 4.35 16.88 -4.31
C ASN A 100 3.62 16.76 -2.96
N LEU A 101 4.05 15.86 -2.08
CA LEU A 101 3.39 15.65 -0.80
C LEU A 101 3.70 16.78 0.18
N ASP A 102 2.69 17.23 0.90
CA ASP A 102 2.88 18.06 2.10
C ASP A 102 3.31 17.22 3.31
N PHE A 103 3.58 17.88 4.43
CA PHE A 103 4.04 17.22 5.66
C PHE A 103 3.01 16.25 6.25
N GLU A 104 1.71 16.57 6.16
CA GLU A 104 0.66 15.69 6.67
C GLU A 104 0.52 14.44 5.81
N GLN A 105 0.62 14.62 4.49
CA GLN A 105 0.63 13.52 3.53
C GLN A 105 1.85 12.62 3.70
N ASP A 106 3.05 13.16 3.91
CA ASP A 106 4.24 12.35 4.17
C ASP A 106 4.12 11.54 5.47
N GLU A 107 3.52 12.11 6.52
CA GLU A 107 3.22 11.36 7.75
C GLU A 107 2.24 10.21 7.49
N LEU A 108 1.20 10.46 6.68
CA LEU A 108 0.23 9.43 6.27
C LEU A 108 0.87 8.34 5.41
N VAL A 109 1.82 8.68 4.54
CA VAL A 109 2.61 7.70 3.77
C VAL A 109 3.26 6.70 4.72
N TRP A 110 3.98 7.19 5.73
CA TRP A 110 4.66 6.30 6.68
C TRP A 110 3.69 5.50 7.54
N LYS A 111 2.53 6.06 7.92
CA LYS A 111 1.46 5.30 8.59
C LYS A 111 0.97 4.12 7.74
N ILE A 112 0.81 4.31 6.43
CA ILE A 112 0.43 3.23 5.51
C ILE A 112 1.57 2.21 5.39
N VAL A 113 2.81 2.65 5.20
CA VAL A 113 3.98 1.77 5.13
C VAL A 113 4.07 0.89 6.36
N TYR A 114 4.05 1.47 7.57
CA TYR A 114 4.15 0.71 8.82
C TYR A 114 2.94 -0.19 9.10
N LYS A 115 1.77 0.12 8.52
CA LYS A 115 0.62 -0.76 8.59
C LYS A 115 0.79 -2.02 7.74
N TYR A 116 1.35 -1.91 6.53
CA TYR A 116 1.38 -3.02 5.58
C TYR A 116 2.66 -3.85 5.61
N LEU A 117 3.81 -3.29 6.02
CA LEU A 117 5.04 -4.07 6.15
C LEU A 117 4.86 -5.31 7.05
N PRO A 118 4.26 -5.23 8.26
CA PRO A 118 4.06 -6.42 9.10
C PRO A 118 3.15 -7.48 8.45
N LEU A 119 2.14 -7.06 7.68
CA LEU A 119 1.24 -7.99 6.99
C LEU A 119 1.96 -8.75 5.87
N ILE A 120 2.86 -8.06 5.16
CA ILE A 120 3.70 -8.67 4.13
C ILE A 120 4.73 -9.62 4.76
N ASP A 121 5.34 -9.22 5.87
CA ASP A 121 6.28 -10.08 6.60
C ASP A 121 5.60 -11.34 7.14
N GLU A 122 4.36 -11.21 7.63
CA GLU A 122 3.54 -12.36 8.01
C GLU A 122 3.23 -13.27 6.82
N ALA A 123 2.85 -12.70 5.67
CA ALA A 123 2.61 -13.48 4.44
C ALA A 123 3.89 -14.20 3.99
N LYS A 124 5.06 -13.56 4.09
CA LYS A 124 6.37 -14.18 3.81
C LYS A 124 6.65 -15.32 4.77
N ALA A 125 6.45 -15.11 6.08
CA ALA A 125 6.68 -16.13 7.11
C ALA A 125 5.78 -17.36 6.94
N LYS A 126 4.55 -17.17 6.44
CA LYS A 126 3.61 -18.26 6.14
C LYS A 126 3.86 -18.93 4.78
N GLY A 127 4.80 -18.42 3.98
CA GLY A 127 4.99 -18.89 2.61
C GLY A 127 3.82 -18.57 1.68
N GLU A 128 3.04 -17.53 1.99
CA GLU A 128 1.91 -17.04 1.17
C GLU A 128 2.32 -15.88 0.24
N TYR A 129 3.55 -15.37 0.38
CA TYR A 129 4.06 -14.24 -0.40
C TYR A 129 4.67 -14.68 -1.74
N MET A 130 4.19 -14.12 -2.84
CA MET A 130 4.60 -14.39 -4.22
C MET A 130 4.61 -15.89 -4.57
N VAL A 131 3.60 -16.61 -4.08
CA VAL A 131 3.41 -18.03 -4.41
C VAL A 131 2.96 -18.14 -5.85
N VAL A 132 3.65 -18.97 -6.63
CA VAL A 132 3.21 -19.33 -7.99
C VAL A 132 1.88 -20.06 -7.85
N LYS A 133 0.80 -19.42 -8.29
CA LYS A 133 -0.51 -20.07 -8.39
C LYS A 133 -0.45 -20.97 -9.62
N ASP A 134 -0.83 -22.24 -9.48
CA ASP A 134 -1.00 -23.11 -10.64
C ASP A 134 -2.07 -22.48 -11.54
N GLU A 135 -1.67 -21.93 -12.68
CA GLU A 135 -2.62 -21.45 -13.67
C GLU A 135 -3.41 -22.66 -14.18
N PRO A 136 -4.75 -22.60 -14.23
CA PRO A 136 -5.49 -23.61 -14.96
C PRO A 136 -4.95 -23.62 -16.41
N PRO A 137 -4.74 -24.79 -17.02
CA PRO A 137 -4.15 -24.87 -18.35
C PRO A 137 -4.95 -23.98 -19.29
N VAL A 138 -4.27 -23.05 -19.95
CA VAL A 138 -4.85 -22.25 -21.03
C VAL A 138 -5.42 -23.25 -22.03
N SER A 139 -6.76 -23.30 -22.10
CA SER A 139 -7.46 -24.05 -23.14
C SER A 139 -6.94 -23.56 -24.49
N LYS A 140 -6.41 -24.49 -25.30
CA LYS A 140 -5.94 -24.17 -26.66
C LYS A 140 -7.07 -23.61 -27.54
N ASP A 141 -8.32 -23.69 -27.10
CA ASP A 141 -9.50 -23.23 -27.82
C ASP A 141 -9.72 -21.70 -27.72
N ASP A 142 -9.05 -20.99 -26.80
CA ASP A 142 -9.16 -19.54 -26.64
C ASP A 142 -8.08 -18.75 -27.42
N LEU A 143 -7.13 -19.44 -28.07
CA LEU A 143 -6.18 -18.82 -29.01
C LEU A 143 -6.85 -18.61 -30.36
N GLN A 144 -7.75 -17.63 -30.46
CA GLN A 144 -8.17 -17.11 -31.76
C GLN A 144 -7.02 -16.32 -32.37
N ILE A 145 -6.31 -16.94 -33.32
CA ILE A 145 -5.37 -16.25 -34.20
C ILE A 145 -6.19 -15.23 -34.99
N ILE A 146 -5.99 -13.94 -34.70
CA ILE A 146 -6.50 -12.87 -35.56
C ILE A 146 -5.60 -12.88 -36.81
N ASP A 147 -6.08 -13.51 -37.88
CA ASP A 147 -5.47 -13.36 -39.21
C ASP A 147 -5.57 -11.89 -39.62
N VAL A 148 -4.47 -11.16 -39.50
CA VAL A 148 -4.32 -9.87 -40.18
C VAL A 148 -4.03 -10.19 -41.64
N ALA A 149 -5.09 -10.21 -42.45
CA ALA A 149 -4.95 -10.31 -43.90
C ALA A 149 -4.14 -9.11 -44.45
N PRO A 150 -3.32 -9.31 -45.49
CA PRO A 150 -2.43 -8.30 -46.06
C PRO A 150 -3.13 -7.12 -46.74
#